data_AF-A0A3D1G8R2-F1
#
_entry.id   AF-A0A3D1G8R2-F1
#
_cell.length_a   1.000
_cell.length_b   1.000
_cell.length_c   1.000
_cell.angle_alpha   90.00
_cell.angle_beta   90.00
_cell.angle_gamma   90.00
#
_symmetry.space_group_name_H-M   'P 1'
#
loop_
_entity.id
_entity.type
_entity.pdbx_description
1 polymer ?
#
loop_
_entity_poly.entity_id
_entity_poly.type
_entity_poly.pdbx_seq_one_letter_code
_entity_poly.pdbx_strand_id
1 'polypeptide(L)' 'MIHPPNSFHLQRYPSTTNRSLKAWNASDEYMIDYLRSIQLPRTENLVIYNDHFGYLSLHLSDVEPSIVITKKS' A
#
# COMPACT_ATOMS: atom_id res chain seq x y z
N MET A 1 11.39 -2.25 -22.49
CA MET A 1 10.00 -2.42 -22.01
C MET A 1 9.58 -1.12 -21.36
N ILE A 2 8.52 -0.52 -21.87
CA ILE A 2 8.04 0.81 -21.44
C ILE A 2 7.28 0.59 -20.12
N HIS A 3 7.76 1.18 -19.02
CA HIS A 3 7.06 1.10 -17.73
C HIS A 3 5.77 1.93 -17.80
N PRO A 4 4.61 1.41 -17.39
CA PRO A 4 3.40 2.22 -17.28
C PRO A 4 3.62 3.32 -16.21
N PRO A 5 2.95 4.48 -16.35
CA PRO A 5 3.20 5.68 -15.53
C PRO A 5 2.97 5.52 -14.02
N ASN A 6 2.47 4.36 -13.56
CA ASN A 6 2.20 4.06 -12.15
C ASN A 6 3.05 2.89 -11.63
N SER A 7 4.26 2.69 -12.14
CA SER A 7 5.17 1.65 -11.65
C SER A 7 5.85 2.10 -10.36
N PHE A 8 5.16 2.00 -9.23
CA PHE A 8 5.77 2.26 -7.92
C PHE A 8 6.83 1.20 -7.62
N HIS A 9 8.04 1.64 -7.23
CA HIS A 9 9.07 0.73 -6.75
C HIS A 9 9.00 0.65 -5.23
N LEU A 10 8.31 -0.38 -4.71
CA LEU A 10 8.27 -0.67 -3.27
C LEU A 10 9.20 -1.83 -2.93
N GLN A 11 10.05 -1.65 -1.91
CA GLN A 11 10.97 -2.69 -1.45
C GLN A 11 10.81 -2.93 0.05
N ARG A 12 10.88 -4.20 0.45
CA ARG A 12 10.81 -4.62 1.84
C ARG A 12 12.06 -4.14 2.61
N TYR A 13 11.88 -3.71 3.86
CA TYR A 13 13.00 -3.46 4.78
C TYR A 13 12.91 -4.37 6.03
N PRO A 14 14.01 -5.02 6.47
CA PRO A 14 15.29 -5.14 5.75
C PRO A 14 15.12 -5.85 4.41
N SER A 15 15.99 -5.51 3.46
CA SER A 15 15.97 -6.11 2.11
C SER A 15 16.22 -7.62 2.19
N THR A 16 15.56 -8.38 1.32
CA THR A 16 15.71 -9.83 1.25
C THR A 16 15.90 -10.28 -0.19
N THR A 17 16.68 -11.33 -0.39
CA THR A 17 16.84 -12.00 -1.69
C THR A 17 15.70 -12.97 -1.97
N ASN A 18 14.86 -13.28 -0.96
CA ASN A 18 13.73 -14.17 -1.11
C ASN A 18 12.59 -13.46 -1.87
N ARG A 19 12.36 -13.88 -3.12
CA ARG A 19 11.35 -13.31 -4.03
C ARG A 19 9.91 -13.45 -3.51
N SER A 20 9.65 -14.39 -2.61
CA SER A 20 8.33 -14.58 -1.99
C SER A 20 8.05 -13.55 -0.89
N LEU A 21 9.08 -12.92 -0.33
CA LEU A 21 8.96 -11.90 0.73
C LEU A 21 8.97 -10.50 0.12
N LYS A 22 7.90 -10.17 -0.60
CA LYS A 22 7.68 -8.83 -1.15
C LYS A 22 7.23 -7.84 -0.07
N ALA A 23 7.23 -6.56 -0.40
CA ALA A 23 6.72 -5.48 0.46
C ALA A 23 5.20 -5.44 0.55
N TRP A 24 4.50 -6.24 -0.24
CA TRP A 24 3.05 -6.38 -0.23
C TRP A 24 2.69 -7.83 -0.58
N ASN A 25 1.44 -8.20 -0.35
CA ASN A 25 0.90 -9.51 -0.69
C ASN A 25 -0.33 -9.40 -1.61
N ALA A 26 -0.87 -10.54 -2.02
CA ALA A 26 -2.05 -10.59 -2.90
C ALA A 26 -3.32 -9.98 -2.26
N SER A 27 -3.42 -9.96 -0.93
CA SER A 27 -4.52 -9.30 -0.22
C SER A 27 -4.43 -7.78 -0.34
N ASP A 28 -3.23 -7.21 -0.28
CA ASP A 28 -3.02 -5.78 -0.44
C ASP A 28 -3.38 -5.33 -1.87
N GLU A 29 -2.98 -6.10 -2.88
CA GLU A 29 -3.38 -5.88 -4.29
C GLU A 29 -4.91 -5.91 -4.45
N TYR A 30 -5.55 -6.97 -3.95
CA TYR A 30 -7.00 -7.13 -4.03
C TYR A 30 -7.76 -5.99 -3.33
N MET A 31 -7.26 -5.51 -2.18
CA MET A 31 -7.89 -4.41 -1.46
C MET A 31 -7.82 -3.10 -2.26
N ILE A 32 -6.69 -2.79 -2.89
CA ILE A 32 -6.56 -1.62 -3.76
C ILE A 32 -7.49 -1.71 -4.96
N ASP A 33 -7.57 -2.87 -5.61
CA ASP A 33 -8.45 -3.07 -6.76
C ASP A 33 -9.93 -2.91 -6.37
N TYR A 34 -10.32 -3.46 -5.22
CA TYR A 34 -11.66 -3.29 -4.67
C TYR A 34 -11.97 -1.82 -4.36
N LEU A 35 -11.09 -1.10 -3.65
CA LEU A 35 -11.29 0.30 -3.29
C LEU A 35 -11.40 1.22 -4.51
N ARG A 36 -10.65 0.91 -5.58
CA ARG A 36 -10.77 1.57 -6.88
C ARG A 36 -12.11 1.26 -7.56
N SER A 37 -12.57 0.01 -7.49
CA SER A 37 -13.83 -0.42 -8.11
C SER A 37 -15.05 0.30 -7.53
N ILE A 38 -15.03 0.60 -6.22
CA ILE A 38 -16.12 1.29 -5.53
C ILE A 38 -16.00 2.81 -5.60
N GLN A 39 -14.97 3.34 -6.29
CA GLN A 39 -14.65 4.77 -6.37
C GLN A 39 -14.71 5.41 -4.98
N LEU A 40 -13.85 4.93 -4.07
CA LEU A 40 -13.86 5.32 -2.66
C LEU A 40 -14.10 6.83 -2.56
N PRO A 41 -15.26 7.25 -2.02
CA PRO A 41 -15.59 8.66 -1.95
C PRO A 41 -14.50 9.36 -1.14
N ARG A 42 -14.26 10.63 -1.47
CA ARG A 42 -13.31 11.47 -0.74
C ARG A 42 -13.81 11.60 0.71
N THR A 43 -13.42 10.64 1.54
CA THR A 43 -13.79 10.58 2.94
C THR A 43 -12.74 11.37 3.69
N GLU A 44 -13.16 12.31 4.52
CA GLU A 44 -12.23 13.14 5.29
C GLU A 44 -11.47 12.33 6.35
N ASN A 45 -11.85 11.07 6.59
CA ASN A 45 -11.34 10.27 7.70
C ASN A 45 -11.01 8.82 7.28
N LEU A 46 -10.09 8.63 6.34
CA LEU A 46 -9.55 7.30 6.05
C LEU A 46 -8.39 7.00 7.02
N VAL A 47 -8.47 5.87 7.72
CA VAL A 47 -7.40 5.42 8.62
C VAL A 47 -6.85 4.08 8.16
N ILE A 48 -5.55 3.99 7.96
CA ILE A 48 -4.83 2.77 7.58
C ILE A 48 -4.06 2.26 8.79
N TYR A 49 -4.32 1.02 9.19
CA TYR A 49 -3.63 0.35 10.29
C TYR A 49 -2.65 -0.69 9.77
N ASN A 50 -1.47 -0.79 10.39
CA ASN A 50 -0.50 -1.87 10.16
C ASN A 50 -0.03 -2.04 8.70
N ASP A 51 0.01 -0.97 7.93
CA ASP A 51 0.66 -0.97 6.61
C ASP A 51 2.18 -1.02 6.79
N HIS A 52 2.72 -2.24 6.76
CA HIS A 52 4.08 -2.50 7.23
C HIS A 52 5.17 -1.90 6.34
N PHE A 53 4.91 -1.79 5.03
CA PHE A 53 5.86 -1.24 4.06
C PHE A 53 5.32 -0.04 3.29
N GLY A 54 4.13 0.46 3.64
CA GLY A 54 3.56 1.64 2.99
C GLY A 54 2.85 1.35 1.67
N TYR A 55 2.48 0.09 1.38
CA TYR A 55 1.85 -0.26 0.10
C TYR A 55 0.47 0.39 -0.05
N LEU A 56 -0.37 0.29 0.98
CA LEU A 56 -1.71 0.87 0.97
C LEU A 56 -1.64 2.39 1.05
N SER A 57 -0.76 2.91 1.89
CA SER A 57 -0.52 4.34 2.10
C SER A 57 -0.08 5.02 0.81
N LEU A 58 0.79 4.37 0.03
CA LEU A 58 1.25 4.88 -1.26
C LEU A 58 0.10 4.94 -2.27
N HIS A 59 -0.67 3.85 -2.39
CA HIS A 59 -1.76 3.74 -3.35
C HIS A 59 -2.98 4.61 -3.00
N LEU A 60 -3.13 5.00 -1.73
CA LEU A 60 -4.22 5.82 -1.23
C LEU A 60 -3.75 7.24 -0.86
N SER A 61 -2.56 7.65 -1.29
CA SER A 61 -2.01 8.97 -0.95
C SER A 61 -2.90 10.14 -1.41
N ASP A 62 -3.66 9.96 -2.49
CA ASP A 62 -4.59 10.94 -3.06
C ASP A 62 -5.73 11.36 -2.11
N VAL A 63 -6.04 10.50 -1.13
CA VAL A 63 -7.12 10.71 -0.14
C VAL A 63 -6.59 11.03 1.26
N GLU A 64 -5.30 11.36 1.37
CA GLU A 64 -4.63 11.84 2.59
C GLU A 64 -4.96 11.01 3.86
N PRO A 65 -4.70 9.68 3.85
CA PRO A 65 -5.08 8.82 4.95
C PRO A 65 -4.25 9.09 6.21
N SER A 66 -4.89 8.96 7.37
CA SER A 66 -4.19 8.85 8.65
C SER A 66 -3.59 7.45 8.79
N ILE A 67 -2.28 7.35 9.00
CA ILE A 67 -1.58 6.07 9.08
C ILE A 67 -1.22 5.79 10.55
N VAL A 68 -1.69 4.66 11.07
CA VAL A 68 -1.39 4.21 12.44
C VAL A 68 -0.50 2.99 12.38
N ILE A 69 0.74 3.17 12.83
CA ILE A 69 1.76 2.11 12.87
C ILE A 69 2.16 1.86 14.32
N THR A 70 1.99 0.63 14.78
CA THR A 70 2.52 0.21 16.08
C THR A 70 3.90 -0.38 15.89
N LYS A 71 4.95 0.30 16.37
CA LYS A 71 6.28 -0.30 16.51
C LYS A 71 6.35 -1.04 17.84
N LYS A 72 6.20 -2.38 17.79
CA LYS A 72 6.58 -3.21 18.94
C LYS A 72 8.11 -3.22 19.00
N SER A 73 8.67 -2.70 20.11
CA SER A 73 10.12 -2.77 20.40
C SER A 73 10.58 -4.21 20.58
#